data_AF-A0A1M5D394-F1
#
_entry.id   AF-A0A1M5D394-F1
#
_cell.length_a   1.000
_cell.length_b   1.000
_cell.length_c   1.000
_cell.angle_alpha   90.00
_cell.angle_beta   90.00
_cell.angle_gamma   90.00
#
_symmetry.space_group_name_H-M   'P 1'
#
loop_
_entity.id
_entity.type
_entity.pdbx_description
1 polymer ?
#
loop_
_entity_poly.entity_id
_entity_poly.type
_entity_poly.pdbx_seq_one_letter_code
_entity_poly.pdbx_strand_id
1 'polypeptide(L)'
;MPGGRTTGRGARVTGERYGPPPRPATAVAAAVLALAQAAVLLLLVLVVVVDVAGLGRSADVGLPALLAIGACTLAGLDLLGGLSLLRGAGRTLLLVTAAVEAGVSGLASVVALAGLVRAGASSSGDALVLLAAVALLALPVVRLVLVSRAEVRAWSRTGRDPVRTGTVAALLGPVAALAATATVVLAITGTDAVFTDDVGGTYSGSGEPVAPPAPGGQDFDGHFADAAGDCYGGEMAACDDLYAQTPVGDPYETYGSTCGGRLDDETYGGCVRVFGPTD
;
A
#
# COMPACT_ATOMS: atom_id res chain seq x y z
N MET A 1 -17.15 39.84 -77.22
CA MET A 1 -16.28 38.65 -77.06
C MET A 1 -16.87 37.75 -75.98
N PRO A 2 -17.29 36.51 -76.28
CA PRO A 2 -17.86 35.59 -75.31
C PRO A 2 -16.73 34.78 -74.62
N GLY A 3 -16.71 34.83 -73.29
CA GLY A 3 -15.75 34.11 -72.45
C GLY A 3 -16.11 32.64 -72.31
N GLY A 4 -15.18 31.77 -72.74
CA GLY A 4 -15.31 30.32 -72.66
C GLY A 4 -15.23 29.81 -71.23
N ARG A 5 -16.27 29.08 -70.82
CA ARG A 5 -16.38 28.40 -69.52
C ARG A 5 -15.85 26.97 -69.71
N THR A 6 -14.60 26.71 -69.32
CA THR A 6 -13.99 25.38 -69.40
C THR A 6 -14.51 24.49 -68.28
N THR A 7 -15.36 23.54 -68.65
CA THR A 7 -15.84 22.43 -67.81
C THR A 7 -14.72 21.41 -67.60
N GLY A 8 -13.99 21.56 -66.50
CA GLY A 8 -13.00 20.60 -66.03
C GLY A 8 -13.68 19.30 -65.61
N ARG A 9 -13.54 18.27 -66.45
CA ARG A 9 -14.01 16.90 -66.25
C ARG A 9 -13.30 16.30 -65.03
N GLY A 10 -14.06 16.01 -63.97
CA GLY A 10 -13.56 15.42 -62.74
C GLY A 10 -12.91 14.06 -62.98
N ALA A 11 -11.59 14.01 -62.82
CA ALA A 11 -10.85 12.77 -62.65
C ALA A 11 -11.31 12.14 -61.33
N ARG A 12 -12.12 11.09 -61.43
CA ARG A 12 -12.55 10.25 -60.31
C ARG A 12 -11.29 9.56 -59.78
N VAL A 13 -10.64 10.18 -58.80
CA VAL A 13 -9.53 9.57 -58.06
C VAL A 13 -10.05 8.27 -57.48
N THR A 14 -9.63 7.16 -58.07
CA THR A 14 -9.91 5.81 -57.60
C THR A 14 -9.41 5.74 -56.16
N GLY A 15 -10.34 5.61 -55.22
CA GLY A 15 -10.05 5.57 -53.80
C GLY A 15 -9.12 4.40 -53.49
N GLU A 16 -7.83 4.68 -53.41
CA GLU A 16 -6.92 3.88 -52.60
C GLU A 16 -7.55 3.84 -51.21
N ARG A 17 -7.99 2.64 -50.81
CA ARG A 17 -8.43 2.38 -49.45
C ARG A 17 -7.20 2.58 -48.56
N TYR A 18 -6.97 3.81 -48.12
CA TYR A 18 -5.99 4.10 -47.09
C TYR A 18 -6.36 3.20 -45.91
N GLY A 19 -5.50 2.23 -45.62
CA GLY A 19 -5.63 1.39 -44.44
C GLY A 19 -5.68 2.27 -43.19
N PRO A 20 -6.19 1.73 -42.07
CA PRO A 20 -6.20 2.47 -40.82
C PRO A 20 -4.77 2.96 -40.51
N PRO A 21 -4.61 4.22 -40.07
CA PRO A 21 -3.29 4.77 -39.80
C PRO A 21 -2.54 3.90 -38.78
N PRO A 22 -1.23 3.69 -38.94
CA PRO A 22 -0.45 2.87 -38.02
C PRO A 22 -0.53 3.44 -36.60
N ARG A 23 -0.52 2.55 -35.61
CA ARG A 23 -0.61 2.94 -34.20
C ARG A 23 0.68 3.64 -33.78
N PRO A 24 0.60 4.80 -33.09
CA PRO A 24 1.80 5.47 -32.60
C PRO A 24 2.45 4.61 -31.49
N ALA A 25 3.77 4.43 -31.55
CA ALA A 25 4.52 3.64 -30.58
C ALA A 25 4.32 4.14 -29.13
N THR A 26 4.10 5.45 -28.97
CA THR A 26 3.79 6.10 -27.68
C THR A 26 2.49 5.62 -27.06
N ALA A 27 1.45 5.31 -27.85
CA ALA A 27 0.19 4.76 -27.34
C ALA A 27 0.36 3.31 -26.88
N VAL A 28 1.16 2.52 -27.61
CA VAL A 28 1.48 1.14 -27.21
C VAL A 28 2.27 1.14 -25.90
N ALA A 29 3.27 2.01 -25.77
CA ALA A 29 4.05 2.14 -24.53
C ALA A 29 3.17 2.52 -23.33
N ALA A 30 2.25 3.48 -23.50
CA ALA A 30 1.32 3.87 -22.44
C ALA A 30 0.39 2.73 -22.02
N ALA A 31 -0.09 1.92 -22.97
CA ALA A 31 -0.92 0.76 -22.67
C ALA A 31 -0.12 -0.34 -21.95
N VAL A 32 1.11 -0.62 -22.38
CA VAL A 32 1.99 -1.61 -21.72
C VAL A 32 2.30 -1.20 -20.29
N LEU A 33 2.58 0.09 -20.04
CA LEU A 33 2.78 0.60 -18.68
C LEU A 33 1.53 0.43 -17.81
N ALA A 34 0.33 0.64 -18.35
CA ALA A 34 -0.92 0.40 -17.63
C ALA A 34 -1.09 -1.08 -17.25
N LEU A 35 -0.79 -2.00 -18.17
CA LEU A 35 -0.87 -3.44 -17.90
C LEU A 35 0.18 -3.90 -16.88
N ALA A 36 1.41 -3.38 -16.98
CA ALA A 36 2.48 -3.68 -16.03
C ALA A 36 2.13 -3.20 -14.61
N GLN A 37 1.59 -1.98 -14.50
CA GLN A 37 1.12 -1.41 -13.23
C GLN A 37 0.00 -2.25 -12.62
N ALA A 38 -1.00 -2.63 -13.41
CA ALA A 38 -2.08 -3.51 -12.95
C ALA A 38 -1.54 -4.84 -12.43
N ALA A 39 -0.53 -5.43 -13.08
CA ALA A 39 0.10 -6.66 -12.62
C ALA A 39 0.81 -6.48 -11.27
N VAL A 40 1.53 -5.37 -11.09
CA VAL A 40 2.18 -5.03 -9.81
C VAL A 40 1.16 -4.86 -8.69
N LEU A 41 0.06 -4.15 -8.95
CA LEU A 41 -1.02 -3.97 -7.97
C LEU A 41 -1.68 -5.30 -7.58
N LEU A 42 -1.94 -6.18 -8.55
CA LEU A 42 -2.50 -7.51 -8.27
C LEU A 42 -1.52 -8.42 -7.50
N LEU A 43 -0.22 -8.32 -7.78
CA LEU A 43 0.80 -9.02 -7.00
C LEU A 43 0.82 -8.53 -5.55
N LEU A 44 0.70 -7.22 -5.33
CA LEU A 44 0.62 -6.64 -3.98
C LEU A 44 -0.64 -7.14 -3.24
N VAL A 45 -1.79 -7.20 -3.90
CA VAL A 45 -3.00 -7.79 -3.33
C VAL A 45 -2.76 -9.25 -2.93
N LEU A 46 -2.10 -10.04 -3.77
CA LEU A 46 -1.79 -11.43 -3.46
C LEU A 46 -0.93 -11.56 -2.20
N VAL A 47 0.10 -10.72 -2.05
CA VAL A 47 0.95 -10.69 -0.85
C VAL A 47 0.10 -10.38 0.39
N VAL A 48 -0.74 -9.34 0.33
CA VAL A 48 -1.63 -8.97 1.44
C VAL A 48 -2.58 -10.11 1.81
N VAL A 49 -3.15 -10.80 0.83
CA VAL A 49 -4.06 -11.92 1.07
C VAL A 49 -3.33 -13.11 1.71
N VAL A 50 -2.11 -13.42 1.27
CA VAL A 50 -1.30 -14.50 1.85
C VAL A 50 -0.92 -14.18 3.29
N ASP A 51 -0.54 -12.93 3.57
CA ASP A 51 -0.19 -12.47 4.91
C ASP A 51 -1.39 -12.57 5.86
N VAL A 52 -2.55 -12.04 5.44
CA VAL A 52 -3.81 -12.15 6.20
C VAL A 52 -4.25 -13.60 6.40
N ALA A 53 -3.97 -14.50 5.44
CA ALA A 53 -4.29 -15.91 5.58
C ALA A 53 -3.31 -16.67 6.49
N GLY A 54 -2.08 -16.17 6.64
CA GLY A 54 -1.02 -16.76 7.47
C GLY A 54 -1.07 -16.33 8.93
N LEU A 55 -1.50 -15.10 9.20
CA LEU A 55 -1.74 -14.59 10.54
C LEU A 55 -3.07 -15.15 11.06
N GLY A 56 -3.07 -15.78 12.24
CA GLY A 56 -4.27 -16.37 12.84
C GLY A 56 -5.45 -15.38 12.96
N ARG A 57 -6.67 -15.90 13.13
CA ARG A 57 -7.97 -15.18 13.11
C ARG A 57 -8.12 -13.96 14.04
N SER A 58 -7.13 -13.59 14.82
CA SER A 58 -7.18 -12.49 15.78
C SER A 58 -6.75 -11.13 15.24
N ALA A 59 -6.16 -11.05 14.04
CA ALA A 59 -5.76 -9.76 13.46
C ALA A 59 -6.95 -8.99 12.84
N ASP A 60 -6.95 -7.66 12.99
CA ASP A 60 -7.89 -6.74 12.35
C ASP A 60 -7.84 -6.83 10.82
N VAL A 61 -8.68 -7.71 10.26
CA VAL A 61 -8.80 -7.95 8.81
C VAL A 61 -9.37 -6.75 8.03
N GLY A 62 -9.91 -5.74 8.71
CA GLY A 62 -10.61 -4.63 8.09
C GLY A 62 -9.73 -3.79 7.15
N LEU A 63 -8.58 -3.33 7.64
CA LEU A 63 -7.69 -2.45 6.87
C LEU A 63 -7.02 -3.19 5.68
N PRO A 64 -6.43 -4.39 5.84
CA PRO A 64 -5.86 -5.14 4.73
C PRO A 64 -6.89 -5.47 3.64
N ALA A 65 -8.12 -5.82 4.03
CA ALA A 65 -9.20 -6.09 3.08
C ALA A 65 -9.58 -4.84 2.28
N LEU A 66 -9.69 -3.67 2.92
CA LEU A 66 -9.97 -2.41 2.24
C LEU A 66 -8.86 -2.03 1.26
N LEU A 67 -7.59 -2.19 1.63
CA LEU A 67 -6.45 -1.96 0.75
C LEU A 67 -6.46 -2.93 -0.45
N ALA A 68 -6.74 -4.20 -0.21
CA ALA A 68 -6.85 -5.21 -1.26
C ALA A 68 -7.95 -4.89 -2.26
N ILE A 69 -9.13 -4.46 -1.78
CA ILE A 69 -10.25 -4.03 -2.63
C ILE A 69 -9.85 -2.79 -3.44
N GLY A 70 -9.27 -1.77 -2.80
CA GLY A 70 -8.82 -0.55 -3.47
C GLY A 70 -7.82 -0.85 -4.59
N ALA A 71 -6.78 -1.64 -4.32
CA ALA A 71 -5.79 -2.04 -5.30
C ALA A 71 -6.40 -2.88 -6.45
N CYS A 72 -7.34 -3.79 -6.16
CA CYS A 72 -8.09 -4.51 -7.19
C CYS A 72 -8.88 -3.57 -8.12
N THR A 73 -9.55 -2.56 -7.56
CA THR A 73 -10.32 -1.60 -8.37
C THR A 73 -9.43 -0.77 -9.29
N LEU A 74 -8.29 -0.29 -8.79
CA LEU A 74 -7.30 0.44 -9.59
C LEU A 74 -6.70 -0.43 -10.69
N ALA A 75 -6.30 -1.67 -10.37
CA ALA A 75 -5.80 -2.62 -11.35
C ALA A 75 -6.83 -2.89 -12.47
N GLY A 76 -8.11 -3.09 -12.12
CA GLY A 76 -9.19 -3.27 -13.09
C GLY A 76 -9.36 -2.05 -14.01
N LEU A 77 -9.30 -0.84 -13.45
CA LEU A 77 -9.36 0.41 -14.22
C LEU A 77 -8.18 0.57 -15.18
N ASP A 78 -6.99 0.16 -14.78
CA ASP A 78 -5.79 0.20 -15.62
C ASP A 78 -5.84 -0.81 -16.77
N LEU A 79 -6.29 -2.04 -16.50
CA LEU A 79 -6.53 -3.05 -17.53
C LEU A 79 -7.54 -2.53 -18.56
N LEU A 80 -8.68 -1.98 -18.09
CA LEU A 80 -9.70 -1.42 -18.96
C LEU A 80 -9.18 -0.22 -19.75
N GLY A 81 -8.46 0.71 -19.10
CA GLY A 81 -7.85 1.87 -19.75
C GLY A 81 -6.85 1.50 -20.83
N GLY A 82 -5.93 0.58 -20.52
CA GLY A 82 -4.89 0.11 -21.44
C GLY A 82 -5.48 -0.60 -22.66
N LEU A 83 -6.40 -1.55 -22.44
CA LEU A 83 -7.09 -2.27 -23.52
C LEU A 83 -7.95 -1.34 -24.39
N SER A 84 -8.63 -0.39 -23.77
CA SER A 84 -9.45 0.61 -24.47
C SER A 84 -8.59 1.55 -25.32
N LEU A 85 -7.41 1.96 -24.82
CA LEU A 85 -6.47 2.75 -25.60
C LEU A 85 -5.97 1.97 -26.83
N LEU A 86 -5.64 0.68 -26.70
CA LEU A 86 -5.21 -0.16 -27.82
C LEU A 86 -6.28 -0.32 -28.92
N ARG A 87 -7.57 -0.21 -28.54
CA ARG A 87 -8.71 -0.21 -29.48
C ARG A 87 -8.98 1.16 -30.12
N GLY A 88 -8.24 2.21 -29.75
CA GLY A 88 -8.46 3.57 -30.25
C GLY A 88 -9.54 4.36 -29.51
N ALA A 89 -10.21 3.75 -28.54
CA ALA A 89 -11.34 4.32 -27.81
C ALA A 89 -11.08 4.20 -26.30
N GLY A 90 -10.17 5.00 -25.74
CA GLY A 90 -9.84 4.88 -24.31
C GLY A 90 -9.03 6.00 -23.69
N ARG A 91 -8.70 7.05 -24.45
CA ARG A 91 -7.79 8.10 -23.95
C ARG A 91 -8.31 8.80 -22.71
N THR A 92 -9.60 9.16 -22.67
CA THR A 92 -10.18 9.86 -21.53
C THR A 92 -10.20 8.96 -20.30
N LEU A 93 -10.58 7.69 -20.46
CA LEU A 93 -10.57 6.70 -19.39
C LEU A 93 -9.15 6.55 -18.81
N LEU A 94 -8.14 6.39 -19.68
CA LEU A 94 -6.76 6.22 -19.24
C LEU A 94 -6.18 7.50 -18.58
N LEU A 95 -6.58 8.70 -19.02
CA LEU A 95 -6.17 9.95 -18.37
C LEU A 95 -6.76 10.09 -16.97
N VAL A 96 -8.05 9.82 -16.81
CA VAL A 96 -8.73 9.93 -15.52
C VAL A 96 -8.17 8.91 -14.54
N THR A 97 -8.02 7.67 -14.98
CA THR A 97 -7.44 6.58 -14.16
C THR A 97 -6.00 6.89 -13.76
N ALA A 98 -5.14 7.31 -14.69
CA ALA A 98 -3.77 7.72 -14.38
C ALA A 98 -3.69 8.91 -13.41
N ALA A 99 -4.59 9.89 -13.53
CA ALA A 99 -4.63 11.03 -12.62
C ALA A 99 -5.09 10.64 -11.21
N VAL A 100 -6.14 9.82 -11.10
CA VAL A 100 -6.62 9.29 -9.81
C VAL A 100 -5.54 8.46 -9.15
N GLU A 101 -4.90 7.56 -9.90
CA GLU A 101 -3.84 6.69 -9.38
C GLU A 101 -2.60 7.49 -8.94
N ALA A 102 -2.17 8.49 -9.71
CA ALA A 102 -1.07 9.37 -9.31
C ALA A 102 -1.41 10.15 -8.03
N GLY A 103 -2.66 10.61 -7.88
CA GLY A 103 -3.13 11.28 -6.67
C GLY A 103 -3.13 10.35 -5.44
N VAL A 104 -3.68 9.15 -5.58
CA VAL A 104 -3.72 8.15 -4.51
C VAL A 104 -2.30 7.71 -4.12
N SER A 105 -1.46 7.39 -5.10
CA SER A 105 -0.07 6.99 -4.87
C SER A 105 0.75 8.12 -4.25
N GLY A 106 0.54 9.36 -4.69
CA GLY A 106 1.21 10.53 -4.13
C GLY A 106 0.84 10.76 -2.68
N LEU A 107 -0.45 10.68 -2.36
CA LEU A 107 -0.93 10.79 -0.99
C LEU A 107 -0.38 9.66 -0.10
N ALA A 108 -0.42 8.41 -0.58
CA ALA A 108 0.15 7.27 0.14
C ALA A 108 1.66 7.45 0.41
N SER A 109 2.43 7.91 -0.58
CA SER A 109 3.86 8.21 -0.41
C SER A 109 4.12 9.31 0.62
N VAL A 110 3.28 10.35 0.66
CA VAL A 110 3.39 11.42 1.67
C VAL A 110 3.11 10.88 3.08
N VAL A 111 2.08 10.04 3.23
CA VAL A 111 1.76 9.40 4.52
C VAL A 111 2.90 8.49 4.97
N ALA A 112 3.42 7.64 4.07
CA ALA A 112 4.54 6.75 4.37
C ALA A 112 5.79 7.53 4.78
N LEU A 113 6.13 8.60 4.05
CA LEU A 113 7.25 9.47 4.38
C LEU A 113 7.07 10.14 5.75
N ALA A 114 5.86 10.63 6.05
CA ALA A 114 5.57 11.23 7.36
C ALA A 114 5.72 10.22 8.50
N GLY A 115 5.28 8.96 8.30
CA GLY A 115 5.49 7.87 9.25
C GLY A 115 6.97 7.58 9.50
N LEU A 116 7.76 7.46 8.43
CA LEU A 116 9.21 7.21 8.51
C LEU A 116 9.98 8.33 9.20
N VAL A 117 9.61 9.59 8.94
CA VAL A 117 10.21 10.75 9.61
C VAL A 117 9.91 10.72 11.11
N ARG A 118 8.71 10.33 11.52
CA ARG A 118 8.34 10.22 12.94
C ARG A 118 9.04 9.06 13.63
N ALA A 119 9.15 7.91 12.96
CA ALA A 119 9.76 6.70 13.50
C ALA A 119 11.30 6.76 13.60
N GLY A 120 11.94 7.81 13.07
CA GLY A 120 13.39 7.92 13.07
C GLY A 120 14.05 6.85 12.19
N ALA A 121 13.62 6.76 10.93
CA ALA A 121 14.05 5.77 9.96
C ALA A 121 15.55 5.44 10.03
N SER A 122 15.87 4.21 10.42
CA SER A 122 17.25 3.72 10.58
C SER A 122 17.45 2.32 10.00
N SER A 123 16.36 1.67 9.56
CA SER A 123 16.43 0.31 9.03
C SER A 123 16.64 0.30 7.51
N SER A 124 17.28 -0.75 7.02
CA SER A 124 17.36 -1.02 5.57
C SER A 124 15.96 -1.26 4.94
N GLY A 125 14.98 -1.67 5.74
CA GLY A 125 13.59 -1.83 5.32
C GLY A 125 12.92 -0.51 4.93
N ASP A 126 13.18 0.57 5.68
CA ASP A 126 12.60 1.89 5.45
C ASP A 126 12.96 2.45 4.06
N ALA A 127 14.20 2.22 3.64
CA ALA A 127 14.69 2.62 2.33
C ALA A 127 13.99 1.85 1.20
N LEU A 128 13.70 0.56 1.38
CA LEU A 128 12.97 -0.24 0.41
C LEU A 128 11.51 0.21 0.29
N VAL A 129 10.87 0.56 1.40
CA VAL A 129 9.50 1.11 1.40
C VAL A 129 9.44 2.43 0.64
N LEU A 130 10.39 3.34 0.88
CA LEU A 130 10.48 4.61 0.14
C LEU A 130 10.71 4.37 -1.35
N LEU A 131 11.61 3.47 -1.72
CA LEU A 131 11.91 3.17 -3.11
C LEU A 131 10.69 2.57 -3.83
N ALA A 132 9.96 1.68 -3.16
CA ALA A 132 8.71 1.12 -3.68
C ALA A 132 7.64 2.21 -3.87
N ALA A 133 7.47 3.10 -2.89
CA ALA A 133 6.51 4.21 -2.95
C ALA A 133 6.83 5.18 -4.11
N VAL A 134 8.11 5.51 -4.31
CA VAL A 134 8.57 6.34 -5.44
C VAL A 134 8.34 5.64 -6.78
N ALA A 135 8.65 4.34 -6.88
CA ALA A 135 8.43 3.57 -8.10
C ALA A 135 6.94 3.50 -8.48
N LEU A 136 6.06 3.25 -7.49
CA LEU A 136 4.62 3.25 -7.68
C LEU A 136 4.07 4.61 -8.09
N LEU A 137 4.66 5.72 -7.64
CA LEU A 137 4.29 7.06 -8.06
C LEU A 137 4.78 7.41 -9.47
N ALA A 138 5.98 6.97 -9.85
CA ALA A 138 6.59 7.33 -11.12
C ALA A 138 5.81 6.78 -12.33
N LEU A 139 5.30 5.55 -12.22
CA LEU A 139 4.60 4.83 -13.30
C LEU A 139 3.33 5.56 -13.80
N PRO A 140 2.35 5.94 -12.96
CA PRO A 140 1.17 6.67 -13.41
C PRO A 140 1.50 8.07 -13.93
N VAL A 141 2.55 8.72 -13.42
CA VAL A 141 3.00 10.04 -13.91
C VAL A 141 3.57 9.92 -15.33
N VAL A 142 4.47 8.96 -15.57
CA VAL A 142 5.03 8.70 -16.91
C VAL A 142 3.91 8.36 -17.89
N ARG A 143 2.95 7.54 -17.46
CA ARG A 143 1.76 7.19 -18.25
C ARG A 143 0.94 8.43 -18.62
N LEU A 144 0.67 9.31 -17.66
CA LEU A 144 -0.06 10.56 -17.88
C LEU A 144 0.66 11.46 -18.89
N VAL A 145 1.98 11.58 -18.79
CA VAL A 145 2.80 12.32 -19.75
C VAL A 145 2.70 11.72 -21.16
N LEU A 146 2.84 10.41 -21.32
CA LEU A 146 2.77 9.74 -22.63
C LEU A 146 1.41 9.92 -23.31
N VAL A 147 0.32 9.73 -22.55
CA VAL A 147 -1.06 9.86 -23.06
C VAL A 147 -1.41 11.33 -23.38
N SER A 148 -0.72 12.28 -22.75
CA SER A 148 -0.89 13.70 -23.00
C SER A 148 -0.21 14.18 -24.30
N ARG A 149 0.66 13.39 -24.94
CA ARG A 149 1.40 13.80 -26.15
C ARG A 149 0.48 14.05 -27.34
N ALA A 150 0.80 15.09 -28.13
CA ALA A 150 -0.01 15.55 -29.26
C ALA A 150 -0.31 14.46 -30.30
N GLU A 151 0.65 13.57 -30.57
CA GLU A 151 0.51 12.42 -31.48
C GLU A 151 -0.64 11.49 -31.05
N VAL A 152 -0.66 11.12 -29.77
CA VAL A 152 -1.73 10.29 -29.19
C VAL A 152 -3.06 11.04 -29.23
N ARG A 153 -3.05 12.37 -29.02
CA ARG A 153 -4.27 13.19 -29.14
C ARG A 153 -4.83 13.17 -30.55
N ALA A 154 -3.98 13.34 -31.56
CA ALA A 154 -4.38 13.34 -32.96
C ALA A 154 -4.95 11.97 -33.37
N TRP A 155 -4.24 10.89 -33.03
CA TRP A 155 -4.66 9.52 -33.31
C TRP A 155 -5.98 9.15 -32.62
N SER A 156 -6.16 9.50 -31.35
CA SER A 156 -7.40 9.20 -30.62
C SER A 156 -8.66 9.90 -31.18
N ARG A 157 -8.50 10.96 -31.98
CA ARG A 157 -9.63 11.66 -32.61
C ARG A 157 -10.13 10.96 -33.88
N THR A 158 -9.26 10.24 -34.58
CA THR A 158 -9.61 9.57 -35.85
C THR A 158 -10.32 8.24 -35.62
N GLY A 159 -10.08 7.58 -34.48
CA GLY A 159 -10.69 6.29 -34.13
C GLY A 159 -12.03 6.35 -33.40
N ARG A 160 -12.76 7.46 -33.44
CA ARG A 160 -14.03 7.57 -32.70
C ARG A 160 -15.18 6.88 -33.43
N ASP A 161 -15.56 5.71 -32.93
CA ASP A 161 -16.99 5.48 -32.68
C ASP A 161 -17.35 6.22 -31.38
N PRO A 162 -18.44 7.02 -31.36
CA PRO A 162 -18.88 7.71 -30.16
C PRO A 162 -19.41 6.70 -29.15
N VAL A 163 -18.51 6.11 -28.37
CA VAL A 163 -18.88 5.47 -27.10
C VAL A 163 -19.57 6.56 -26.27
N ARG A 164 -20.83 6.33 -25.90
CA ARG A 164 -21.66 7.30 -25.15
C ARG A 164 -20.89 7.74 -23.89
N THR A 165 -20.37 8.96 -23.94
CA THR A 165 -19.55 9.60 -22.89
C THR A 165 -20.22 9.57 -21.51
N GLY A 166 -21.56 9.51 -21.48
CA GLY A 166 -22.35 9.43 -20.26
C GLY A 166 -22.14 8.14 -19.46
N THR A 167 -21.86 7.00 -20.09
CA THR A 167 -21.70 5.72 -19.38
C THR A 167 -20.37 5.66 -18.62
N VAL A 168 -19.32 6.28 -19.18
CA VAL A 168 -17.99 6.33 -18.56
C VAL A 168 -17.98 7.29 -17.37
N ALA A 169 -18.63 8.46 -17.48
CA ALA A 169 -18.75 9.40 -16.37
C ALA A 169 -19.59 8.84 -15.21
N ALA A 170 -20.67 8.11 -15.50
CA ALA A 170 -21.53 7.49 -14.49
C ALA A 170 -20.84 6.36 -13.71
N LEU A 171 -19.90 5.64 -14.32
CA LEU A 171 -19.15 4.57 -13.66
C LEU A 171 -17.93 5.07 -12.89
N LEU A 172 -17.25 6.11 -13.39
CA LEU A 172 -16.04 6.63 -12.73
C LEU A 172 -16.35 7.52 -11.51
N GLY A 173 -17.49 8.22 -11.49
CA GLY A 173 -17.87 9.08 -10.38
C GLY A 173 -17.94 8.35 -9.03
N PRO A 174 -18.70 7.24 -8.91
CA PRO A 174 -18.80 6.48 -7.67
C PRO A 174 -17.47 5.86 -7.24
N VAL A 175 -16.67 5.37 -8.19
CA VAL A 175 -15.37 4.73 -7.90
C VAL A 175 -14.34 5.77 -7.44
N ALA A 176 -14.28 6.94 -8.07
CA ALA A 176 -13.43 8.04 -7.63
C ALA A 176 -13.86 8.59 -6.26
N ALA A 177 -15.17 8.68 -6.02
CA ALA A 177 -15.71 9.09 -4.73
C ALA A 177 -15.37 8.07 -3.63
N LEU A 178 -15.54 6.77 -3.88
CA LEU A 178 -15.17 5.69 -2.96
C LEU A 178 -13.68 5.63 -2.69
N ALA A 179 -12.85 5.78 -3.73
CA ALA A 179 -11.40 5.86 -3.56
C ALA A 179 -11.03 7.07 -2.70
N ALA A 180 -11.53 8.26 -3.03
CA ALA A 180 -11.25 9.48 -2.26
C ALA A 180 -11.77 9.39 -0.81
N THR A 181 -12.96 8.82 -0.57
CA THR A 181 -13.46 8.60 0.79
C THR A 181 -12.61 7.57 1.52
N ALA A 182 -12.23 6.47 0.89
CA ALA A 182 -11.32 5.50 1.50
C ALA A 182 -9.97 6.13 1.84
N THR A 183 -9.39 6.98 0.98
CA THR A 183 -8.11 7.66 1.28
C THR A 183 -8.26 8.74 2.35
N VAL A 184 -9.37 9.48 2.37
CA VAL A 184 -9.65 10.47 3.43
C VAL A 184 -9.91 9.77 4.76
N VAL A 185 -10.66 8.67 4.76
CA VAL A 185 -10.84 7.82 5.94
C VAL A 185 -9.49 7.30 6.38
N LEU A 186 -8.64 6.75 5.49
CA LEU A 186 -7.27 6.33 5.83
C LEU A 186 -6.41 7.47 6.38
N ALA A 187 -6.56 8.70 5.87
CA ALA A 187 -5.80 9.85 6.35
C ALA A 187 -6.29 10.35 7.72
N ILE A 188 -7.58 10.21 8.01
CA ILE A 188 -8.19 10.63 9.28
C ILE A 188 -8.06 9.54 10.34
N THR A 189 -8.33 8.28 10.00
CA THR A 189 -8.21 7.14 10.91
C THR A 189 -6.77 6.66 11.02
N GLY A 190 -5.93 6.84 9.99
CA GLY A 190 -4.54 6.36 9.99
C GLY A 190 -3.54 7.31 10.66
N THR A 191 -3.93 8.53 11.04
CA THR A 191 -3.07 9.33 11.94
C THR A 191 -3.14 8.85 13.38
N ASP A 192 -4.21 8.16 13.78
CA ASP A 192 -4.37 7.62 15.13
C ASP A 192 -4.31 6.07 15.15
N ALA A 193 -4.76 5.36 14.12
CA ALA A 193 -4.82 3.88 14.08
C ALA A 193 -3.59 3.18 13.47
N VAL A 194 -2.60 3.91 12.94
CA VAL A 194 -1.32 3.32 12.49
C VAL A 194 -0.19 3.59 13.50
N PHE A 195 -0.41 4.43 14.50
CA PHE A 195 0.58 4.79 15.53
C PHE A 195 0.00 4.85 16.95
N THR A 196 -1.08 4.13 17.23
CA THR A 196 -0.98 3.27 18.41
C THR A 196 -0.15 2.08 17.90
N ASP A 197 1.18 1.99 18.06
CA ASP A 197 1.89 1.77 19.33
C ASP A 197 1.02 1.48 20.58
N ASP A 198 -0.22 1.00 20.39
CA ASP A 198 -0.63 -0.17 21.13
C ASP A 198 0.14 -1.30 20.47
N VAL A 199 1.37 -1.47 20.96
CA VAL A 199 1.90 -2.80 21.19
C VAL A 199 1.05 -3.49 22.28
N GLY A 200 -0.24 -3.17 22.45
CA GLY A 200 -1.31 -4.12 22.67
C GLY A 200 -1.38 -5.14 21.55
N GLY A 201 -0.30 -5.88 21.30
CA GLY A 201 -0.48 -7.32 21.20
C GLY A 201 -1.38 -7.68 22.37
N THR A 202 -2.47 -8.39 22.11
CA THR A 202 -3.43 -8.76 23.15
C THR A 202 -2.73 -9.79 24.05
N TYR A 203 -1.81 -9.30 24.86
CA TYR A 203 -1.09 -10.07 25.85
C TYR A 203 -2.15 -10.53 26.83
N SER A 204 -2.38 -11.84 26.85
CA SER A 204 -3.27 -12.41 27.85
C SER A 204 -2.50 -12.47 29.16
N GLY A 205 -3.18 -12.31 30.28
CA GLY A 205 -2.55 -12.34 31.59
C GLY A 205 -3.46 -11.78 32.66
N SER A 206 -3.22 -12.17 33.91
CA SER A 206 -3.93 -11.62 35.07
C SER A 206 -3.50 -10.20 35.41
N GLY A 207 -2.32 -9.77 34.93
CA GLY A 207 -1.65 -8.55 35.38
C GLY A 207 -1.05 -8.66 36.79
N GLU A 208 -1.30 -9.76 37.51
CA GLU A 208 -0.74 -10.03 38.83
C GLU A 208 0.66 -10.66 38.69
N PRO A 209 1.65 -10.22 39.48
CA PRO A 209 2.99 -10.78 39.40
C PRO A 209 3.01 -12.19 40.02
N VAL A 210 3.79 -13.08 39.41
CA VAL A 210 4.07 -14.42 39.94
C VAL A 210 5.38 -14.37 40.70
N ALA A 211 5.50 -15.01 41.87
CA ALA A 211 6.73 -14.99 42.65
C ALA A 211 7.90 -15.61 41.85
N PRO A 212 9.11 -15.01 41.87
CA PRO A 212 10.28 -15.55 41.18
C PRO A 212 10.77 -16.85 41.85
N PRO A 213 11.63 -17.64 41.18
CA PRO A 213 12.24 -18.83 41.77
C PRO A 213 12.88 -18.51 43.13
N ALA A 214 12.56 -19.31 44.15
CA ALA A 214 12.98 -19.05 45.53
C ALA A 214 14.32 -19.75 45.88
N PRO A 215 15.11 -19.20 46.81
CA PRO A 215 16.33 -19.84 47.29
C PRO A 215 16.11 -21.30 47.73
N GLY A 216 16.93 -22.21 47.22
CA GLY A 216 16.82 -23.66 47.47
C GLY A 216 15.94 -24.42 46.47
N GLY A 217 15.28 -23.74 45.54
CA GLY A 217 14.67 -24.35 44.36
C GLY A 217 15.72 -24.80 43.34
N GLN A 218 15.34 -25.75 42.48
CA GLN A 218 16.21 -26.27 41.41
C GLN A 218 16.51 -25.23 40.32
N ASP A 219 15.60 -24.28 40.11
CA ASP A 219 15.64 -23.24 39.07
C ASP A 219 16.17 -21.90 39.63
N PHE A 220 16.69 -21.90 40.86
CA PHE A 220 17.19 -20.69 41.52
C PHE A 220 18.63 -20.40 41.12
N ASP A 221 18.86 -19.18 40.62
CA ASP A 221 20.20 -18.63 40.43
C ASP A 221 20.30 -17.30 41.19
N GLY A 222 21.23 -17.25 42.14
CA GLY A 222 21.46 -16.07 42.95
C GLY A 222 21.97 -14.87 42.16
N HIS A 223 22.52 -15.06 40.95
CA HIS A 223 22.97 -13.97 40.10
C HIS A 223 21.82 -13.09 39.58
N PHE A 224 20.64 -13.69 39.36
CA PHE A 224 19.46 -13.02 38.81
C PHE A 224 18.40 -12.67 39.86
N ALA A 225 18.62 -13.08 41.12
CA ALA A 225 17.63 -12.95 42.19
C ALA A 225 17.24 -11.49 42.49
N ASP A 226 18.19 -10.55 42.45
CA ASP A 226 17.92 -9.13 42.73
C ASP A 226 17.05 -8.52 41.61
N ALA A 227 17.45 -8.66 40.35
CA ALA A 227 16.69 -8.16 39.20
C ALA A 227 15.29 -8.81 39.09
N ALA A 228 15.17 -10.10 39.42
CA ALA A 228 13.87 -10.77 39.49
C ALA A 228 12.99 -10.26 40.64
N GLY A 229 13.60 -9.88 41.77
CA GLY A 229 12.92 -9.23 42.88
C GLY A 229 12.37 -7.86 42.51
N ASP A 230 13.16 -7.03 41.84
CA ASP A 230 12.76 -5.70 41.37
C ASP A 230 11.65 -5.81 40.31
N CYS A 231 11.80 -6.74 39.36
CA CYS A 231 10.77 -7.07 38.37
C CYS A 231 9.44 -7.50 39.02
N TYR A 232 9.49 -8.40 40.01
CA TYR A 232 8.32 -8.79 40.80
C TYR A 232 7.69 -7.58 41.52
N GLY A 233 8.53 -6.69 42.06
CA GLY A 233 8.16 -5.43 42.70
C GLY A 233 7.43 -4.45 41.78
N GLY A 234 7.47 -4.69 40.48
CA GLY A 234 6.80 -3.87 39.47
C GLY A 234 7.76 -2.99 38.67
N GLU A 235 9.07 -3.08 38.89
CA GLU A 235 10.05 -2.32 38.11
C GLU A 235 10.20 -2.93 36.71
N MET A 236 9.44 -2.42 35.74
CA MET A 236 9.37 -3.02 34.41
C MET A 236 10.71 -2.97 33.66
N ALA A 237 11.54 -1.97 33.96
CA ALA A 237 12.91 -1.89 33.45
C ALA A 237 13.77 -3.05 33.97
N ALA A 238 13.58 -3.47 35.22
CA ALA A 238 14.28 -4.63 35.77
C ALA A 238 13.85 -5.93 35.11
N CYS A 239 12.58 -6.06 34.68
CA CYS A 239 12.14 -7.21 33.88
C CYS A 239 12.82 -7.26 32.51
N ASP A 240 12.95 -6.12 31.84
CA ASP A 240 13.62 -6.01 30.54
C ASP A 240 15.11 -6.31 30.65
N ASP A 241 15.76 -5.78 31.69
CA ASP A 241 17.16 -6.04 32.01
C ASP A 241 17.40 -7.51 32.39
N LEU A 242 16.48 -8.12 33.14
CA LEU A 242 16.54 -9.54 33.51
C LEU A 242 16.50 -10.43 32.26
N TYR A 243 15.57 -10.17 31.34
CA TYR A 243 15.50 -10.89 30.07
C TYR A 243 16.80 -10.74 29.26
N ALA A 244 17.37 -9.54 29.18
CA ALA A 244 18.58 -9.30 28.39
C ALA A 244 19.85 -9.94 28.96
N GLN A 245 19.92 -10.13 30.29
CA GLN A 245 21.10 -10.65 30.98
C GLN A 245 21.10 -12.16 31.14
N THR A 246 19.94 -12.80 31.02
CA THR A 246 19.77 -14.24 31.24
C THR A 246 20.13 -15.04 29.99
N PRO A 247 20.73 -16.25 30.14
CA PRO A 247 20.98 -17.12 29.00
C PRO A 247 19.70 -17.60 28.33
N VAL A 248 19.76 -17.84 27.02
CA VAL A 248 18.63 -18.39 26.26
C VAL A 248 18.19 -19.75 26.82
N GLY A 249 16.91 -19.89 27.12
CA GLY A 249 16.26 -21.06 27.71
C GLY A 249 16.32 -21.11 29.24
N ASP A 250 16.85 -20.09 29.90
CA ASP A 250 16.88 -19.99 31.35
C ASP A 250 15.49 -19.62 31.91
N PRO A 251 15.02 -20.20 33.04
CA PRO A 251 13.75 -19.83 33.64
C PRO A 251 13.59 -18.33 33.95
N TYR A 252 14.69 -17.62 34.27
CA TYR A 252 14.67 -16.18 34.49
C TYR A 252 14.51 -15.38 33.18
N GLU A 253 14.94 -15.93 32.03
CA GLU A 253 14.68 -15.33 30.71
C GLU A 253 13.18 -15.31 30.44
N THR A 254 12.51 -16.46 30.55
CA THR A 254 11.06 -16.55 30.38
C THR A 254 10.33 -15.66 31.40
N TYR A 255 10.78 -15.64 32.66
CA TYR A 255 10.19 -14.79 33.70
C TYR A 255 10.30 -13.29 33.38
N GLY A 256 11.46 -12.82 32.92
CA GLY A 256 11.65 -11.43 32.45
C GLY A 256 10.81 -11.12 31.22
N SER A 257 10.77 -12.05 30.25
CA SER A 257 9.98 -11.89 29.02
C SER A 257 8.47 -11.80 29.28
N THR A 258 7.96 -12.42 30.34
CA THR A 258 6.53 -12.39 30.75
C THR A 258 6.22 -11.27 31.75
N CYS A 259 7.15 -10.33 31.92
CA CYS A 259 7.03 -9.19 32.83
C CYS A 259 6.74 -9.61 34.28
N GLY A 260 7.47 -10.63 34.74
CA GLY A 260 7.31 -11.23 36.06
C GLY A 260 6.08 -12.13 36.16
N GLY A 261 5.68 -12.76 35.06
CA GLY A 261 4.50 -13.62 34.95
C GLY A 261 3.17 -12.86 34.92
N ARG A 262 3.17 -11.55 34.71
CA ARG A 262 1.95 -10.73 34.56
C ARG A 262 1.22 -11.04 33.25
N LEU A 263 1.97 -11.48 32.26
CA LEU A 263 1.50 -11.87 30.93
C LEU A 263 1.76 -13.37 30.72
N ASP A 264 0.83 -14.04 30.05
CA ASP A 264 0.95 -15.43 29.57
C ASP A 264 1.87 -15.51 28.34
N ASP A 265 2.02 -14.40 27.63
CA ASP A 265 2.77 -14.26 26.39
C ASP A 265 4.13 -13.57 26.64
N GLU A 266 5.17 -14.01 25.93
CA GLU A 266 6.51 -13.41 26.01
C GLU A 266 6.59 -12.09 25.23
N THR A 267 7.17 -11.06 25.85
CA THR A 267 7.41 -9.72 25.28
C THR A 267 8.84 -9.54 24.77
N TYR A 268 9.73 -10.50 25.04
CA TYR A 268 11.15 -10.47 24.68
C TYR A 268 11.87 -9.20 25.17
N GLY A 269 11.64 -8.81 26.43
CA GLY A 269 12.22 -7.60 27.04
C GLY A 269 11.53 -6.31 26.60
N GLY A 270 10.21 -6.36 26.45
CA GLY A 270 9.37 -5.23 26.06
C GLY A 270 8.46 -4.70 27.17
N CYS A 271 8.68 -5.07 28.42
CA CYS A 271 7.79 -4.81 29.56
C CYS A 271 7.60 -3.32 29.84
N VAL A 272 8.64 -2.49 29.74
CA VAL A 272 8.50 -1.02 29.86
C VAL A 272 7.60 -0.45 28.77
N ARG A 273 7.60 -1.06 27.57
CA ARG A 273 6.72 -0.63 26.48
C ARG A 273 5.27 -1.01 26.75
N VAL A 274 5.03 -2.15 27.39
CA VAL A 274 3.67 -2.66 27.67
C VAL A 274 3.03 -1.98 28.88
N PHE A 275 3.77 -1.87 30.00
CA PHE A 275 3.24 -1.36 31.26
C PHE A 275 3.65 0.09 31.56
N GLY A 276 4.60 0.65 30.81
CA GLY A 276 5.19 1.97 31.06
C GLY A 276 6.41 1.91 31.99
N PRO A 277 7.20 3.00 32.06
CA PRO A 277 8.24 3.14 33.07
C PRO A 277 7.58 3.31 34.45
N THR A 278 8.12 2.61 35.45
CA THR A 278 7.73 2.75 36.85
C THR A 278 8.81 3.51 37.58
N ASP A 279 8.41 4.59 38.26
CA ASP A 279 9.28 5.43 39.10
C ASP A 279 9.42 4.88 40.53
#